data_AF-A0AAW1L759-F1
#
_entry.id   AF-A0AAW1L759-F1
#
_cell.length_a   1.000
_cell.length_b   1.000
_cell.length_c   1.000
_cell.angle_alpha   90.00
_cell.angle_beta   90.00
_cell.angle_gamma   90.00
#
_symmetry.space_group_name_H-M   'P 1'
#
loop_
_entity.id
_entity.type
_entity.pdbx_description
1 polymer ?
#
loop_
_entity_poly.entity_id
_entity_poly.type
_entity_poly.pdbx_seq_one_letter_code
_entity_poly.pdbx_strand_id
1 'polypeptide(L)'
;MFPYSGNILTQTSAKNAYTLREIQLINSLAMLNNLSVIPLVQTFGHLEFILKLKQFRFLREVERYPQVICPKHNMTLKMLSEMLDQIINAHPESTMIHIGADEVFYIGQCNTCRSIMHEKNISNDQLFLTHVKTIASLIKAKHPQLKVLIWDDGLRKIKEEELKNSNLSKLVEPVVWKYTTDVTLDINNELLDKYSNVFKTLWFASAFKGATGSFQYLPSISHHVLNHESWMKTYNYYKYKGLVEGIFITGWQRYDHFAMLCELLPVGIPSLAYSLAVLSGSEDLNSNTIVHLLDCKNYSFLTSVDIGMPYCKYPGAEVLEAVLKFHHFKRAYQKFKESSSVAGWLGNYNSDYNLSSPAIIDWVLTNLNDFLSELAKWQGTYIKPLYRDIDKMMAIANRLFIMDNWPRRP
;
A
#
# COMPACT_ATOMS: atom_id res chain seq x y z
N MET A 1 -8.22 7.62 3.92
CA MET A 1 -8.62 8.27 2.64
C MET A 1 -8.77 9.76 2.89
N PHE A 2 -8.54 10.60 1.88
CA PHE A 2 -8.65 12.07 2.00
C PHE A 2 -10.12 12.54 2.04
N PRO A 3 -10.49 13.54 2.87
CA PRO A 3 -11.84 14.09 2.95
C PRO A 3 -12.10 15.14 1.88
N TYR A 4 -12.26 14.71 0.63
CA TYR A 4 -12.66 15.62 -0.42
C TYR A 4 -14.01 16.28 -0.13
N SER A 5 -14.12 17.55 -0.51
CA SER A 5 -15.30 18.39 -0.40
C SER A 5 -15.60 19.07 -1.74
N GLY A 6 -16.62 19.93 -1.82
CA GLY A 6 -16.94 20.69 -3.02
C GLY A 6 -17.90 19.97 -3.99
N ASN A 7 -18.41 20.70 -4.98
CA ASN A 7 -19.55 20.24 -5.78
C ASN A 7 -19.24 18.98 -6.62
N ILE A 8 -17.99 18.82 -7.08
CA ILE A 8 -17.60 17.65 -7.85
C ILE A 8 -17.34 16.47 -6.92
N LEU A 9 -16.59 16.67 -5.83
CA LEU A 9 -15.99 15.56 -5.06
C LEU A 9 -16.73 15.18 -3.78
N THR A 10 -17.81 15.88 -3.37
CA THR A 10 -18.51 15.67 -2.08
C THR A 10 -18.84 14.20 -1.75
N GLN A 11 -19.10 13.35 -2.76
CA GLN A 11 -19.49 11.96 -2.55
C GLN A 11 -18.33 10.94 -2.71
N THR A 12 -17.09 11.38 -2.91
CA THR A 12 -15.94 10.48 -3.11
C THR A 12 -15.30 10.02 -1.82
N SER A 13 -15.46 10.80 -0.74
CA SER A 13 -14.89 10.52 0.57
C SER A 13 -15.50 9.29 1.22
N ALA A 14 -14.66 8.39 1.72
CA ALA A 14 -15.13 7.28 2.52
C ALA A 14 -15.73 7.78 3.85
N LYS A 15 -16.67 7.02 4.41
CA LYS A 15 -17.31 7.37 5.70
C LYS A 15 -16.32 7.44 6.87
N ASN A 16 -15.18 6.75 6.74
CA ASN A 16 -14.05 6.76 7.68
C ASN A 16 -12.82 7.48 7.08
N ALA A 17 -13.03 8.45 6.19
CA ALA A 17 -11.96 9.34 5.75
C ALA A 17 -11.43 10.16 6.92
N TYR A 18 -10.16 10.56 6.84
CA TYR A 18 -9.58 11.47 7.82
C TYR A 18 -10.34 12.80 7.80
N THR A 19 -10.44 13.48 8.92
CA THR A 19 -10.83 14.89 8.95
C THR A 19 -9.65 15.77 8.54
N LEU A 20 -9.92 17.00 8.09
CA LEU A 20 -8.84 17.97 7.82
C LEU A 20 -7.99 18.26 9.07
N ARG A 21 -8.61 18.21 10.26
CA ARG A 21 -7.90 18.36 11.54
C ARG A 21 -6.95 17.20 11.82
N GLU A 22 -7.34 15.97 11.49
CA GLU A 22 -6.44 14.80 11.60
C GLU A 22 -5.27 14.89 10.64
N ILE A 23 -5.48 15.37 9.40
CA ILE A 23 -4.39 15.61 8.45
C ILE A 23 -3.44 16.70 8.97
N GLN A 24 -3.97 17.81 9.49
CA GLN A 24 -3.16 18.84 10.14
C GLN A 24 -2.36 18.28 11.31
N LEU A 25 -2.97 17.43 12.15
CA LEU A 25 -2.29 16.76 13.25
C LEU A 25 -1.14 15.86 12.75
N ILE A 26 -1.34 15.09 11.67
CA ILE A 26 -0.28 14.28 11.05
C ILE A 26 0.88 15.17 10.59
N ASN A 27 0.59 16.28 9.91
CA ASN A 27 1.61 17.23 9.47
C ASN A 27 2.38 17.83 10.65
N SER A 28 1.69 18.25 11.71
CA SER A 28 2.33 18.80 12.90
C SER A 28 3.19 17.77 13.62
N LEU A 29 2.71 16.53 13.78
CA LEU A 29 3.48 15.46 14.39
C LEU A 29 4.72 15.10 13.57
N ALA A 30 4.61 15.05 12.24
CA ALA A 30 5.76 14.84 11.37
C ALA A 30 6.81 15.94 11.58
N MET A 31 6.39 17.20 11.55
CA MET A 31 7.28 18.35 11.75
C MET A 31 7.99 18.30 13.12
N LEU A 32 7.26 18.01 14.20
CA LEU A 32 7.84 17.86 15.55
C LEU A 32 8.88 16.75 15.65
N ASN A 33 8.86 15.79 14.73
CA ASN A 33 9.81 14.68 14.64
C ASN A 33 10.84 14.87 13.50
N ASN A 34 10.99 16.07 12.95
CA ASN A 34 11.87 16.38 11.82
C ASN A 34 11.57 15.52 10.56
N LEU A 35 10.31 15.15 10.37
CA LEU A 35 9.80 14.45 9.21
C LEU A 35 8.98 15.39 8.34
N SER A 36 8.98 15.14 7.03
CA SER A 36 8.12 15.83 6.06
C SER A 36 7.04 14.89 5.55
N VAL A 37 5.83 15.42 5.31
CA VAL A 37 4.73 14.66 4.71
C VAL A 37 4.66 14.98 3.23
N ILE A 38 4.79 13.95 2.38
CA ILE A 38 4.62 14.04 0.93
C ILE A 38 3.32 13.33 0.56
N PRO A 39 2.29 14.03 0.07
CA PRO A 39 1.05 13.39 -0.35
C PRO A 39 1.25 12.59 -1.65
N LEU A 40 0.74 11.36 -1.67
CA LEU A 40 0.56 10.55 -2.88
C LEU A 40 -0.90 10.54 -3.30
N VAL A 41 -1.16 10.93 -4.54
CA VAL A 41 -2.49 11.11 -5.12
C VAL A 41 -2.55 10.37 -6.44
N GLN A 42 -3.59 9.56 -6.65
CA GLN A 42 -3.79 8.92 -7.94
C GLN A 42 -4.45 9.87 -8.94
N THR A 43 -3.84 10.02 -10.12
CA THR A 43 -4.31 10.95 -11.16
C THR A 43 -4.52 10.30 -12.53
N PHE A 44 -4.31 8.97 -12.64
CA PHE A 44 -4.52 8.27 -13.90
C PHE A 44 -5.02 6.83 -13.73
N GLY A 45 -4.16 5.93 -13.22
CA GLY A 45 -4.54 4.61 -12.73
C GLY A 45 -5.03 4.65 -11.28
N HIS A 46 -5.42 3.50 -10.74
CA HIS A 46 -5.89 3.32 -9.36
C HIS A 46 -6.94 4.34 -8.87
N LEU A 47 -7.84 4.75 -9.77
CA LEU A 47 -8.91 5.70 -9.47
C LEU A 47 -10.23 5.02 -9.11
N GLU A 48 -10.24 3.73 -8.78
CA GLU A 48 -11.44 2.95 -8.47
C GLU A 48 -12.24 3.54 -7.32
N PHE A 49 -11.58 4.21 -6.37
CA PHE A 49 -12.26 4.83 -5.24
C PHE A 49 -13.26 5.91 -5.67
N ILE A 50 -12.99 6.62 -6.77
CA ILE A 50 -13.88 7.60 -7.39
C ILE A 50 -14.70 6.94 -8.49
N LEU A 51 -14.01 6.29 -9.44
CA LEU A 51 -14.61 5.83 -10.68
C LEU A 51 -15.61 4.70 -10.45
N LYS A 52 -15.60 3.98 -9.32
CA LYS A 52 -16.66 2.99 -9.00
C LYS A 52 -18.03 3.64 -8.82
N LEU A 53 -18.09 4.91 -8.43
CA LEU A 53 -19.34 5.61 -8.15
C LEU A 53 -20.09 5.88 -9.46
N LYS A 54 -21.42 5.74 -9.42
CA LYS A 54 -22.28 5.84 -10.61
C LYS A 54 -22.07 7.16 -11.35
N GLN A 55 -21.95 8.28 -10.63
CA GLN A 55 -21.79 9.59 -11.27
C GLN A 55 -20.45 9.79 -12.00
N PHE A 56 -19.41 8.99 -11.74
CA PHE A 56 -18.11 9.13 -12.41
C PHE A 56 -17.87 8.03 -13.45
N ARG A 57 -18.85 7.15 -13.69
CA ARG A 57 -18.73 6.05 -14.67
C ARG A 57 -18.38 6.54 -16.07
N PHE A 58 -18.88 7.70 -16.48
CA PHE A 58 -18.62 8.29 -17.79
C PHE A 58 -17.17 8.76 -17.99
N LEU A 59 -16.39 8.86 -16.90
CA LEU A 59 -14.98 9.25 -16.96
C LEU A 59 -14.03 8.06 -17.17
N ARG A 60 -14.50 6.82 -17.20
CA ARG A 60 -13.64 5.63 -17.33
C ARG A 60 -13.10 5.48 -18.76
N GLU A 61 -11.86 4.98 -18.90
CA GLU A 61 -11.35 4.52 -20.20
C GLU A 61 -12.15 3.33 -20.74
N VAL A 62 -12.37 2.33 -19.88
CA VAL A 62 -13.23 1.19 -20.19
C VAL A 62 -14.43 1.24 -19.26
N GLU A 63 -15.62 1.32 -19.82
CA GLU A 63 -16.86 1.52 -19.04
C GLU A 63 -17.03 0.49 -17.91
N ARG A 64 -16.62 -0.76 -18.16
CA ARG A 64 -16.69 -1.86 -17.19
C ARG A 64 -15.64 -1.75 -16.08
N TYR A 65 -14.51 -1.09 -16.31
CA TYR A 65 -13.33 -1.12 -15.43
C TYR A 65 -13.10 0.25 -14.79
N PRO A 66 -13.24 0.39 -13.46
CA PRO A 66 -13.12 1.67 -12.78
C PRO A 66 -11.67 2.04 -12.43
N GLN A 67 -10.64 1.41 -13.01
CA GLN A 67 -9.25 1.68 -12.65
C GLN A 67 -8.69 2.96 -13.28
N VAL A 68 -8.97 3.14 -14.58
CA VAL A 68 -8.31 4.16 -15.40
C VAL A 68 -9.29 5.23 -15.85
N ILE A 69 -8.93 6.49 -15.62
CA ILE A 69 -9.69 7.64 -16.10
C ILE A 69 -9.34 7.97 -17.56
N CYS A 70 -10.33 8.33 -18.36
CA CYS A 70 -10.16 8.88 -19.70
C CYS A 70 -9.49 10.26 -19.61
N PRO A 71 -8.24 10.42 -20.08
CA PRO A 71 -7.50 11.68 -19.97
C PRO A 71 -8.03 12.76 -20.93
N LYS A 72 -8.91 12.40 -21.87
CA LYS A 72 -9.46 13.31 -22.88
C LYS A 72 -10.91 13.74 -22.63
N HIS A 73 -11.54 13.26 -21.57
CA HIS A 73 -12.87 13.73 -21.20
C HIS A 73 -12.78 15.13 -20.55
N ASN A 74 -13.63 16.08 -20.97
CA ASN A 74 -13.56 17.48 -20.52
C ASN A 74 -13.64 17.65 -18.98
N MET A 75 -14.43 16.80 -18.32
CA MET A 75 -14.57 16.82 -16.86
C MET A 75 -13.39 16.19 -16.09
N THR A 76 -12.53 15.41 -16.75
CA THR A 76 -11.38 14.76 -16.10
C THR A 76 -10.44 15.80 -15.49
N LEU A 77 -10.05 16.80 -16.28
CA LEU A 77 -9.09 17.81 -15.83
C LEU A 77 -9.66 18.67 -14.69
N LYS A 78 -10.95 19.00 -14.77
CA LYS A 78 -11.64 19.76 -13.72
C LYS A 78 -11.67 19.00 -12.40
N MET A 79 -12.03 17.73 -12.44
CA MET A 79 -12.07 16.86 -11.26
C MET A 79 -10.67 16.68 -10.65
N LEU A 80 -9.67 16.35 -11.47
CA LEU A 80 -8.30 16.15 -10.99
C LEU A 80 -7.68 17.44 -10.45
N SER A 81 -7.95 18.60 -11.07
CA SER A 81 -7.51 19.89 -10.54
C SER A 81 -8.10 20.16 -9.16
N GLU A 82 -9.39 19.92 -8.95
CA GLU A 82 -10.04 20.12 -7.65
C GLU A 82 -9.47 19.16 -6.58
N MET A 83 -9.18 17.91 -6.96
CA MET A 83 -8.53 16.94 -6.06
C MET A 83 -7.13 17.40 -5.64
N LEU A 84 -6.31 17.81 -6.61
CA LEU A 84 -4.93 18.23 -6.37
C LEU A 84 -4.89 19.51 -5.54
N ASP A 85 -5.74 20.50 -5.84
CA ASP A 85 -5.82 21.75 -5.08
C ASP A 85 -6.15 21.47 -3.60
N GLN A 86 -7.14 20.62 -3.32
CA GLN A 86 -7.50 20.30 -1.93
C GLN A 86 -6.37 19.58 -1.18
N ILE A 87 -5.66 18.67 -1.84
CA ILE A 87 -4.56 17.93 -1.20
C ILE A 87 -3.35 18.81 -0.96
N ILE A 88 -2.94 19.63 -1.93
CA ILE A 88 -1.82 20.57 -1.77
C ILE A 88 -2.13 21.56 -0.64
N ASN A 89 -3.34 22.11 -0.60
CA ASN A 89 -3.77 23.03 0.47
C ASN A 89 -3.76 22.37 1.86
N ALA A 90 -4.02 21.06 1.94
CA ALA A 90 -3.98 20.32 3.20
C ALA A 90 -2.55 19.98 3.67
N HIS A 91 -1.52 20.16 2.82
CA HIS A 91 -0.12 19.86 3.13
C HIS A 91 0.79 21.06 2.77
N PRO A 92 0.60 22.23 3.42
CA PRO A 92 1.24 23.48 3.01
C PRO A 92 2.78 23.47 3.07
N GLU A 93 3.35 22.67 3.97
CA GLU A 93 4.81 22.55 4.16
C GLU A 93 5.46 21.55 3.20
N SER A 94 4.66 20.85 2.38
CA SER A 94 5.19 19.82 1.49
C SER A 94 5.93 20.45 0.32
N THR A 95 7.18 20.02 0.11
CA THR A 95 8.01 20.46 -1.03
C THR A 95 7.88 19.54 -2.24
N MET A 96 7.15 18.43 -2.10
CA MET A 96 6.95 17.44 -3.15
C MET A 96 5.50 16.94 -3.16
N ILE A 97 5.03 16.47 -4.31
CA ILE A 97 3.77 15.74 -4.45
C ILE A 97 3.96 14.56 -5.38
N HIS A 98 3.46 13.39 -5.01
CA HIS A 98 3.47 12.22 -5.87
C HIS A 98 2.11 12.08 -6.55
N ILE A 99 2.05 12.18 -7.88
CA ILE A 99 0.78 12.17 -8.64
C ILE A 99 0.40 10.77 -9.17
N GLY A 100 1.12 9.74 -8.73
CA GLY A 100 0.84 8.34 -9.04
C GLY A 100 1.21 8.03 -10.49
N ALA A 101 0.19 7.71 -11.29
CA ALA A 101 0.30 7.36 -12.71
C ALA A 101 0.93 6.00 -13.00
N ASP A 102 0.80 5.07 -12.05
CA ASP A 102 1.12 3.65 -12.18
C ASP A 102 -0.04 2.84 -12.80
N GLU A 103 0.31 1.68 -13.37
CA GLU A 103 -0.61 0.59 -13.73
C GLU A 103 -1.79 1.00 -14.63
N VAL A 104 -1.52 1.87 -15.60
CA VAL A 104 -2.52 2.41 -16.55
C VAL A 104 -2.86 1.44 -17.69
N PHE A 105 -3.23 0.20 -17.37
CA PHE A 105 -3.35 -0.92 -18.33
C PHE A 105 -4.36 -0.71 -19.46
N TYR A 106 -5.42 0.06 -19.24
CA TYR A 106 -6.54 0.24 -20.17
C TYR A 106 -6.54 1.58 -20.91
N ILE A 107 -5.40 2.28 -20.95
CA ILE A 107 -5.25 3.57 -21.64
C ILE A 107 -5.66 3.48 -23.12
N GLY A 108 -6.33 4.53 -23.62
CA GLY A 108 -6.62 4.69 -25.04
C GLY A 108 -7.78 3.84 -25.58
N GLN A 109 -8.58 3.24 -24.69
CA GLN A 109 -9.64 2.30 -25.07
C GLN A 109 -11.05 2.89 -25.12
N CYS A 110 -11.28 4.12 -24.68
CA CYS A 110 -12.58 4.77 -24.89
C CYS A 110 -12.70 5.33 -26.31
N ASN A 111 -13.94 5.60 -26.76
CA ASN A 111 -14.20 6.19 -28.09
C ASN A 111 -13.46 7.53 -28.28
N THR A 112 -13.51 8.42 -27.29
CA THR A 112 -12.87 9.73 -27.35
C THR A 112 -11.35 9.63 -27.55
N CYS A 113 -10.68 8.78 -26.76
CA CYS A 113 -9.24 8.59 -26.89
C CYS A 113 -8.88 7.92 -28.21
N ARG A 114 -9.60 6.88 -28.64
CA ARG A 114 -9.38 6.25 -29.95
C ARG A 114 -9.49 7.24 -31.10
N SER A 115 -10.53 8.08 -31.11
CA SER A 115 -10.72 9.10 -32.15
C SER A 115 -9.57 10.11 -32.17
N ILE A 116 -9.18 10.64 -31.01
CA ILE A 116 -8.06 11.61 -30.91
C ILE A 116 -6.73 10.97 -31.30
N MET A 117 -6.50 9.73 -30.87
CA MET A 117 -5.28 8.99 -31.21
C MET A 117 -5.17 8.74 -32.71
N HIS A 118 -6.28 8.34 -33.34
CA HIS A 118 -6.33 8.15 -34.79
C HIS A 118 -6.14 9.48 -35.54
N GLU A 119 -6.86 10.54 -35.16
CA GLU A 119 -6.78 11.85 -35.81
C GLU A 119 -5.38 12.47 -35.71
N LYS A 120 -4.73 12.37 -34.54
CA LYS A 120 -3.41 12.96 -34.29
C LYS A 120 -2.26 12.00 -34.56
N ASN A 121 -2.55 10.76 -34.98
CA ASN A 121 -1.60 9.68 -35.14
C ASN A 121 -0.68 9.52 -33.91
N ILE A 122 -1.27 9.46 -32.71
CA ILE A 122 -0.53 9.32 -31.45
C ILE A 122 -0.70 7.95 -30.80
N SER A 123 0.38 7.46 -30.19
CA SER A 123 0.40 6.17 -29.47
C SER A 123 -0.19 6.29 -28.05
N ASN A 124 -0.39 5.14 -27.38
CA ASN A 124 -0.74 5.10 -25.96
C ASN A 124 0.33 5.77 -25.09
N ASP A 125 1.61 5.58 -25.43
CA ASP A 125 2.74 6.19 -24.72
C ASP A 125 2.70 7.72 -24.84
N GLN A 126 2.41 8.25 -26.03
CA GLN A 126 2.25 9.69 -26.24
C GLN A 126 1.01 10.23 -25.53
N LEU A 127 -0.08 9.46 -25.47
CA LEU A 127 -1.27 9.80 -24.70
C LEU A 127 -0.94 9.87 -23.20
N PHE A 128 -0.15 8.93 -22.68
CA PHE A 128 0.34 8.91 -21.31
C PHE A 128 1.20 10.14 -20.99
N LEU A 129 2.23 10.39 -21.80
CA LEU A 129 3.13 11.54 -21.65
C LEU A 129 2.34 12.86 -21.68
N THR A 130 1.35 12.98 -22.58
CA THR A 130 0.52 14.17 -22.69
C THR A 130 -0.32 14.38 -21.43
N HIS A 131 -0.93 13.33 -20.88
CA HIS A 131 -1.73 13.43 -19.65
C HIS A 131 -0.87 13.84 -18.47
N VAL A 132 0.23 13.12 -18.21
CA VAL A 132 1.14 13.42 -17.10
C VAL A 132 1.71 14.84 -17.21
N LYS A 133 2.15 15.25 -18.41
CA LYS A 133 2.62 16.60 -18.67
C LYS A 133 1.55 17.65 -18.36
N THR A 134 0.29 17.39 -18.71
CA THR A 134 -0.83 18.30 -18.44
C THR A 134 -1.03 18.48 -16.93
N ILE A 135 -1.09 17.37 -16.19
CA ILE A 135 -1.27 17.39 -14.73
C ILE A 135 -0.08 18.08 -14.03
N ALA A 136 1.15 17.72 -14.38
CA ALA A 136 2.34 18.34 -13.81
C ALA A 136 2.43 19.85 -14.12
N SER A 137 2.06 20.26 -15.35
CA SER A 137 2.04 21.67 -15.74
C SER A 137 1.00 22.47 -14.95
N LEU A 138 -0.18 21.89 -14.67
CA LEU A 138 -1.20 22.54 -13.84
C LEU A 138 -0.69 22.79 -12.41
N ILE A 139 -0.03 21.80 -11.82
CA ILE A 139 0.57 21.93 -10.49
C ILE A 139 1.64 23.02 -10.51
N LYS A 140 2.58 22.96 -11.47
CA LYS A 140 3.69 23.91 -11.60
C LYS A 140 3.23 25.34 -11.90
N ALA A 141 2.09 25.53 -12.57
CA ALA A 141 1.54 26.86 -12.83
C ALA A 141 1.10 27.57 -11.53
N LYS A 142 0.59 26.81 -10.54
CA LYS A 142 0.15 27.34 -9.23
C LYS A 142 1.26 27.27 -8.17
N HIS A 143 2.12 26.25 -8.26
CA HIS A 143 3.18 25.95 -7.30
C HIS A 143 4.50 25.64 -8.03
N PRO A 144 5.19 26.65 -8.62
CA PRO A 144 6.39 26.45 -9.43
C PRO A 144 7.51 25.67 -8.74
N GLN A 145 7.64 25.86 -7.41
CA GLN A 145 8.65 25.25 -6.56
C GLN A 145 8.38 23.79 -6.18
N LEU A 146 7.14 23.31 -6.31
CA LEU A 146 6.74 21.98 -5.84
C LEU A 146 7.31 20.90 -6.75
N LYS A 147 8.12 19.96 -6.24
CA LYS A 147 8.60 18.82 -7.03
C LYS A 147 7.44 17.86 -7.29
N VAL A 148 7.32 17.36 -8.52
CA VAL A 148 6.24 16.43 -8.90
C VAL A 148 6.86 15.06 -9.15
N LEU A 149 6.40 14.05 -8.43
CA LEU A 149 6.88 12.68 -8.51
C LEU A 149 5.86 11.80 -9.23
N ILE A 150 6.33 10.83 -10.01
CA ILE A 150 5.50 9.82 -10.68
C ILE A 150 6.10 8.43 -10.52
N TRP A 151 5.27 7.39 -10.54
CA TRP A 151 5.77 6.04 -10.70
C TRP A 151 6.32 5.84 -12.12
N ASP A 152 7.40 5.06 -12.24
CA ASP A 152 8.16 4.96 -13.48
C ASP A 152 7.59 3.96 -14.51
N ASP A 153 6.70 3.05 -14.13
CA ASP A 153 6.31 1.90 -14.93
C ASP A 153 5.72 2.28 -16.30
N GLY A 154 4.97 3.39 -16.36
CA GLY A 154 4.47 3.96 -17.61
C GLY A 154 5.56 4.50 -18.55
N LEU A 155 6.79 4.71 -18.08
CA LEU A 155 7.93 5.23 -18.87
C LEU A 155 8.87 4.14 -19.39
N ARG A 156 8.78 2.91 -18.87
CA ARG A 156 9.77 1.85 -19.12
C ARG A 156 9.89 1.49 -20.60
N LYS A 157 8.76 1.39 -21.30
CA LYS A 157 8.71 1.00 -22.73
C LYS A 157 8.92 2.16 -23.70
N ILE A 158 8.84 3.41 -23.22
CA ILE A 158 8.99 4.61 -24.04
C ILE A 158 10.46 4.77 -24.43
N LYS A 159 10.71 5.07 -25.70
CA LYS A 159 12.05 5.31 -26.25
C LYS A 159 12.68 6.56 -25.64
N GLU A 160 14.00 6.55 -25.48
CA GLU A 160 14.75 7.68 -24.91
C GLU A 160 14.49 9.01 -25.62
N GLU A 161 14.53 9.00 -26.97
CA GLU A 161 14.31 10.18 -27.79
C GLU A 161 12.91 10.77 -27.60
N GLU A 162 11.89 9.91 -27.49
CA GLU A 162 10.51 10.33 -27.26
C GLU A 162 10.34 10.96 -25.88
N LEU A 163 10.99 10.40 -24.84
CA LEU A 163 11.02 11.00 -23.51
C LEU A 163 11.70 12.38 -23.54
N LYS A 164 12.84 12.52 -24.21
CA LYS A 164 13.54 13.82 -24.37
C LYS A 164 12.64 14.84 -25.07
N ASN A 165 12.01 14.46 -26.17
CA ASN A 165 11.16 15.35 -26.98
C ASN A 165 9.88 15.78 -26.24
N SER A 166 9.35 14.92 -25.36
CA SER A 166 8.17 15.24 -24.55
C SER A 166 8.37 16.44 -23.59
N ASN A 167 9.63 16.75 -23.24
CA ASN A 167 10.03 17.68 -22.19
C ASN A 167 9.49 17.33 -20.79
N LEU A 168 9.07 16.08 -20.57
CA LEU A 168 8.52 15.62 -19.29
C LEU A 168 9.55 15.72 -18.15
N SER A 169 10.84 15.51 -18.43
CA SER A 169 11.92 15.56 -17.44
C SER A 169 12.15 16.94 -16.81
N LYS A 170 11.56 18.00 -17.37
CA LYS A 170 11.57 19.35 -16.76
C LYS A 170 10.46 19.53 -15.71
N LEU A 171 9.50 18.62 -15.68
CA LEU A 171 8.26 18.76 -14.90
C LEU A 171 8.17 17.74 -13.77
N VAL A 172 8.69 16.53 -13.96
CA VAL A 172 8.55 15.42 -13.01
C VAL A 172 9.86 14.69 -12.74
N GLU A 173 9.95 14.05 -11.58
CA GLU A 173 11.01 13.13 -11.19
C GLU A 173 10.41 11.70 -11.07
N PRO A 174 10.98 10.68 -11.75
CA PRO A 174 10.46 9.32 -11.68
C PRO A 174 10.88 8.62 -10.38
N VAL A 175 9.96 7.80 -9.86
CA VAL A 175 10.17 6.89 -8.74
C VAL A 175 10.15 5.46 -9.28
N VAL A 176 11.33 4.84 -9.35
CA VAL A 176 11.54 3.51 -9.92
C VAL A 176 11.21 2.45 -8.89
N TRP A 177 10.15 1.69 -9.12
CA TRP A 177 9.63 0.73 -8.14
C TRP A 177 9.76 -0.72 -8.58
N LYS A 178 10.19 -1.58 -7.66
CA LYS A 178 10.18 -3.03 -7.82
C LYS A 178 10.33 -3.71 -6.47
N TYR A 179 9.52 -4.74 -6.25
CA TYR A 179 9.37 -5.40 -4.95
C TYR A 179 9.81 -6.87 -4.95
N THR A 180 10.43 -7.35 -6.03
CA THR A 180 11.05 -8.69 -6.10
C THR A 180 12.35 -8.73 -5.30
N THR A 181 12.75 -9.92 -4.83
CA THR A 181 14.00 -10.11 -4.07
C THR A 181 15.24 -9.77 -4.89
N ASP A 182 15.17 -9.94 -6.22
CA ASP A 182 16.16 -9.45 -7.15
C ASP A 182 15.50 -8.42 -8.08
N VAL A 183 15.87 -7.15 -7.92
CA VAL A 183 15.30 -6.05 -8.72
C VAL A 183 15.96 -5.95 -10.09
N THR A 184 17.16 -6.50 -10.27
CA THR A 184 17.95 -6.36 -11.50
C THR A 184 17.37 -7.14 -12.67
N LEU A 185 16.51 -8.13 -12.39
CA LEU A 185 15.77 -8.89 -13.40
C LEU A 185 14.76 -8.03 -14.17
N ASP A 186 14.26 -6.97 -13.55
CA ASP A 186 13.27 -6.07 -14.14
C ASP A 186 13.82 -4.65 -14.38
N ILE A 187 14.68 -4.20 -13.47
CA ILE A 187 15.32 -2.89 -13.50
C ILE A 187 16.78 -3.09 -13.90
N ASN A 188 16.98 -3.29 -15.20
CA ASN A 188 18.30 -3.53 -15.77
C ASN A 188 19.09 -2.22 -15.97
N ASN A 189 20.38 -2.37 -16.29
CA ASN A 189 21.26 -1.21 -16.46
C ASN A 189 20.85 -0.33 -17.64
N GLU A 190 20.32 -0.92 -18.71
CA GLU A 190 19.84 -0.19 -19.89
C GLU A 190 18.70 0.78 -19.53
N LEU A 191 17.75 0.35 -18.70
CA LEU A 191 16.65 1.18 -18.23
C LEU A 191 17.15 2.37 -17.40
N LEU A 192 18.08 2.12 -16.47
CA LEU A 192 18.63 3.16 -15.61
C LEU A 192 19.55 4.12 -16.38
N ASP A 193 20.31 3.63 -17.36
CA ASP A 193 21.12 4.46 -18.24
C ASP A 193 20.23 5.35 -19.13
N LYS A 194 19.16 4.80 -19.69
CA LYS A 194 18.11 5.57 -20.39
C LYS A 194 17.56 6.68 -19.50
N TYR A 195 17.19 6.37 -18.26
CA TYR A 195 16.69 7.39 -17.33
C TYR A 195 17.75 8.44 -16.98
N SER A 196 19.02 8.04 -16.82
CA SER A 196 20.12 8.97 -16.57
C SER A 196 20.36 9.96 -17.71
N ASN A 197 20.06 9.57 -18.94
CA ASN A 197 20.16 10.43 -20.12
C ASN A 197 18.98 11.42 -20.27
N VAL A 198 17.89 11.20 -19.53
CA VAL A 198 16.62 11.93 -19.69
C VAL A 198 16.32 12.81 -18.48
N PHE A 199 16.46 12.25 -17.27
CA PHE A 199 16.09 12.87 -16.00
C PHE A 199 17.34 13.26 -15.22
N LYS A 200 17.28 14.40 -14.54
CA LYS A 200 18.37 14.86 -13.65
C LYS A 200 18.43 14.06 -12.36
N THR A 201 17.26 13.63 -11.89
CA THR A 201 17.06 13.03 -10.58
C THR A 201 16.00 11.94 -10.71
N LEU A 202 16.21 10.83 -10.01
CA LEU A 202 15.22 9.79 -9.81
C LEU A 202 15.23 9.31 -8.36
N TRP A 203 14.21 8.55 -8.00
CA TRP A 203 14.06 7.91 -6.70
C TRP A 203 13.90 6.41 -6.89
N PHE A 204 14.27 5.63 -5.88
CA PHE A 204 13.92 4.21 -5.83
C PHE A 204 12.72 3.97 -4.92
N ALA A 205 12.02 2.86 -5.12
CA ALA A 205 10.96 2.42 -4.23
C ALA A 205 11.00 0.91 -4.00
N SER A 206 11.12 0.57 -2.73
CA SER A 206 11.07 -0.77 -2.16
C SER A 206 9.78 -0.96 -1.36
N ALA A 207 9.59 -2.11 -0.72
CA ALA A 207 8.46 -2.34 0.18
C ALA A 207 8.91 -3.05 1.46
N PHE A 208 8.30 -2.71 2.61
CA PHE A 208 8.50 -3.42 3.88
C PHE A 208 7.33 -4.34 4.24
N LYS A 209 6.18 -4.18 3.58
CA LYS A 209 5.00 -5.05 3.70
C LYS A 209 4.12 -4.89 2.46
N GLY A 210 3.19 -5.83 2.26
CA GLY A 210 2.45 -5.91 1.00
C GLY A 210 3.37 -6.39 -0.13
N ALA A 211 2.92 -6.28 -1.38
CA ALA A 211 3.69 -6.66 -2.58
C ALA A 211 4.09 -8.16 -2.71
N THR A 212 3.85 -9.00 -1.69
CA THR A 212 4.13 -10.45 -1.71
C THR A 212 2.86 -11.30 -1.88
N GLY A 213 1.67 -10.72 -1.70
CA GLY A 213 0.39 -11.32 -2.06
C GLY A 213 -0.80 -10.49 -1.61
N SER A 214 -1.92 -10.59 -2.33
CA SER A 214 -3.12 -9.76 -2.12
C SER A 214 -3.96 -10.11 -0.89
N PHE A 215 -3.67 -11.23 -0.24
CA PHE A 215 -4.41 -11.74 0.93
C PHE A 215 -3.47 -12.14 2.08
N GLN A 216 -2.23 -11.63 2.08
CA GLN A 216 -1.27 -11.87 3.14
C GLN A 216 -1.67 -11.11 4.40
N TYR A 217 -1.44 -11.70 5.57
CA TYR A 217 -1.68 -11.07 6.87
C TYR A 217 -0.43 -11.02 7.75
N LEU A 218 0.67 -11.64 7.31
CA LEU A 218 2.00 -11.56 7.91
C LEU A 218 3.03 -11.24 6.80
N PRO A 219 3.94 -10.28 7.02
CA PRO A 219 4.96 -9.95 6.04
C PRO A 219 6.06 -11.02 6.04
N SER A 220 6.66 -11.26 4.88
CA SER A 220 7.90 -12.04 4.79
C SER A 220 9.10 -11.11 5.00
N ILE A 221 9.63 -11.04 6.22
CA ILE A 221 10.76 -10.16 6.56
C ILE A 221 11.96 -10.46 5.68
N SER A 222 12.29 -11.75 5.46
CA SER A 222 13.41 -12.16 4.61
C SER A 222 13.24 -11.70 3.16
N HIS A 223 12.04 -11.78 2.59
CA HIS A 223 11.75 -11.27 1.25
C HIS A 223 12.04 -9.77 1.15
N HIS A 224 11.53 -8.99 2.11
CA HIS A 224 11.72 -7.54 2.11
C HIS A 224 13.18 -7.15 2.32
N VAL A 225 13.90 -7.81 3.25
CA VAL A 225 15.35 -7.65 3.44
C VAL A 225 16.10 -7.88 2.12
N LEU A 226 15.85 -8.99 1.43
CA LEU A 226 16.49 -9.28 0.13
C LEU A 226 16.17 -8.22 -0.93
N ASN A 227 14.92 -7.72 -0.97
CA ASN A 227 14.55 -6.61 -1.84
C ASN A 227 15.37 -5.34 -1.54
N HIS A 228 15.55 -4.98 -0.26
CA HIS A 228 16.36 -3.81 0.11
C HIS A 228 17.85 -4.00 -0.20
N GLU A 229 18.41 -5.19 0.06
CA GLU A 229 19.80 -5.51 -0.30
C GLU A 229 20.02 -5.41 -1.82
N SER A 230 19.06 -5.87 -2.61
CA SER A 230 19.11 -5.75 -4.08
C SER A 230 19.08 -4.29 -4.52
N TRP A 231 18.22 -3.45 -3.93
CA TRP A 231 18.22 -2.00 -4.15
C TRP A 231 19.53 -1.32 -3.73
N MET A 232 20.13 -1.72 -2.60
CA MET A 232 21.42 -1.18 -2.15
C MET A 232 22.56 -1.54 -3.10
N LYS A 233 22.55 -2.75 -3.68
CA LYS A 233 23.50 -3.16 -4.73
C LYS A 233 23.34 -2.28 -5.98
N THR A 234 22.10 -2.09 -6.45
CA THR A 234 21.80 -1.20 -7.58
C THR A 234 22.24 0.23 -7.30
N TYR A 235 21.90 0.78 -6.12
CA TYR A 235 22.32 2.13 -5.73
C TYR A 235 23.84 2.29 -5.72
N ASN A 236 24.58 1.33 -5.16
CA ASN A 236 26.05 1.40 -5.12
C ASN A 236 26.71 1.44 -6.51
N TYR A 237 26.08 0.83 -7.51
CA TYR A 237 26.55 0.91 -8.90
C TYR A 237 26.31 2.31 -9.52
N TYR A 238 25.19 2.96 -9.18
CA TYR A 238 24.76 4.23 -9.77
C TYR A 238 25.08 5.48 -8.93
N LYS A 239 25.50 5.35 -7.67
CA LYS A 239 25.73 6.49 -6.76
C LYS A 239 26.69 7.53 -7.31
N TYR A 240 27.72 7.11 -8.05
CA TYR A 240 28.72 8.01 -8.63
C TYR A 240 28.16 8.88 -9.76
N LYS A 241 27.01 8.52 -10.34
CA LYS A 241 26.32 9.35 -11.34
C LYS A 241 25.49 10.47 -10.70
N GLY A 242 25.36 10.51 -9.36
CA GLY A 242 24.56 11.53 -8.65
C GLY A 242 23.08 11.53 -9.03
N LEU A 243 22.57 10.42 -9.56
CA LEU A 243 21.25 10.32 -10.18
C LEU A 243 20.12 10.05 -9.18
N VAL A 244 20.42 9.36 -8.08
CA VAL A 244 19.43 8.85 -7.12
C VAL A 244 19.39 9.75 -5.90
N GLU A 245 18.24 10.40 -5.65
CA GLU A 245 18.03 11.31 -4.51
C GLU A 245 17.75 10.55 -3.21
N GLY A 246 17.05 9.42 -3.30
CA GLY A 246 16.66 8.64 -2.14
C GLY A 246 15.81 7.43 -2.48
N ILE A 247 15.31 6.77 -1.44
CA ILE A 247 14.48 5.57 -1.54
C ILE A 247 13.19 5.69 -0.73
N PHE A 248 12.09 5.26 -1.32
CA PHE A 248 10.81 5.06 -0.68
C PHE A 248 10.72 3.63 -0.14
N ILE A 249 10.21 3.48 1.08
CA ILE A 249 9.92 2.17 1.69
C ILE A 249 8.40 2.07 1.81
N THR A 250 7.77 1.45 0.81
CA THR A 250 6.31 1.40 0.72
C THR A 250 5.71 0.36 1.66
N GLY A 251 4.52 0.65 2.17
CA GLY A 251 3.75 -0.22 3.04
C GLY A 251 2.33 -0.41 2.54
N TRP A 252 2.18 -1.06 1.38
CA TRP A 252 0.89 -1.23 0.70
C TRP A 252 -0.13 -1.96 1.57
N GLN A 253 -1.39 -1.53 1.53
CA GLN A 253 -2.48 -2.08 2.35
C GLN A 253 -3.50 -2.88 1.52
N ARG A 254 -3.56 -2.66 0.21
CA ARG A 254 -4.42 -3.36 -0.75
C ARG A 254 -3.72 -3.34 -2.12
N TYR A 255 -4.06 -4.31 -2.96
CA TYR A 255 -3.58 -4.37 -4.35
C TYR A 255 -4.43 -3.52 -5.28
N ASP A 256 -5.74 -3.44 -5.00
CA ASP A 256 -6.65 -2.48 -5.61
C ASP A 256 -7.74 -2.10 -4.59
N HIS A 257 -8.66 -1.23 -4.98
CA HIS A 257 -9.74 -0.78 -4.10
C HIS A 257 -10.78 -1.85 -3.73
N PHE A 258 -10.83 -2.97 -4.45
CA PHE A 258 -11.77 -4.07 -4.24
C PHE A 258 -11.17 -5.23 -3.45
N ALA A 259 -9.84 -5.37 -3.45
CA ALA A 259 -9.11 -6.35 -2.69
C ALA A 259 -9.30 -6.13 -1.18
N MET A 260 -9.22 -7.21 -0.40
CA MET A 260 -9.17 -7.14 1.06
C MET A 260 -7.88 -6.44 1.54
N LEU A 261 -7.84 -6.09 2.82
CA LEU A 261 -6.59 -5.63 3.43
C LEU A 261 -5.59 -6.77 3.41
N CYS A 262 -4.35 -6.45 3.04
CA CYS A 262 -3.21 -7.31 3.31
C CYS A 262 -2.65 -7.00 4.70
N GLU A 263 -1.34 -7.16 4.92
CA GLU A 263 -0.69 -7.03 6.21
C GLU A 263 -0.94 -5.67 6.86
N LEU A 264 -1.49 -5.69 8.07
CA LEU A 264 -1.75 -4.48 8.84
C LEU A 264 -0.46 -3.79 9.24
N LEU A 265 -0.51 -2.46 9.43
CA LEU A 265 0.69 -1.68 9.76
C LEU A 265 1.39 -2.18 11.04
N PRO A 266 0.72 -2.42 12.19
CA PRO A 266 1.39 -2.91 13.39
C PRO A 266 2.14 -4.23 13.16
N VAL A 267 1.53 -5.13 12.36
CA VAL A 267 2.13 -6.43 12.00
C VAL A 267 3.36 -6.25 11.11
N GLY A 268 3.39 -5.18 10.31
CA GLY A 268 4.52 -4.82 9.44
C GLY A 268 5.68 -4.10 10.13
N ILE A 269 5.54 -3.65 11.38
CA ILE A 269 6.58 -2.85 12.08
C ILE A 269 7.91 -3.59 12.22
N PRO A 270 7.97 -4.88 12.58
CA PRO A 270 9.25 -5.58 12.60
C PRO A 270 9.91 -5.61 11.23
N SER A 271 9.14 -5.88 10.17
CA SER A 271 9.66 -5.84 8.79
C SER A 271 10.22 -4.45 8.45
N LEU A 272 9.51 -3.37 8.82
CA LEU A 272 9.98 -1.99 8.65
C LEU A 272 11.30 -1.72 9.38
N ALA A 273 11.45 -2.19 10.62
CA ALA A 273 12.68 -1.99 11.39
C ALA A 273 13.89 -2.66 10.71
N TYR A 274 13.70 -3.87 10.18
CA TYR A 274 14.72 -4.57 9.38
C TYR A 274 15.01 -3.85 8.06
N SER A 275 13.97 -3.41 7.36
CA SER A 275 14.10 -2.61 6.14
C SER A 275 14.95 -1.36 6.36
N LEU A 276 14.68 -0.62 7.44
CA LEU A 276 15.44 0.57 7.82
C LEU A 276 16.87 0.25 8.21
N ALA A 277 17.10 -0.85 8.94
CA ALA A 277 18.45 -1.31 9.29
C ALA A 277 19.29 -1.57 8.04
N VAL A 278 18.77 -2.34 7.08
CA VAL A 278 19.47 -2.63 5.82
C VAL A 278 19.76 -1.36 5.03
N LEU A 279 18.77 -0.46 4.89
CA LEU A 279 18.90 0.76 4.10
C LEU A 279 19.76 1.84 4.76
N SER A 280 19.91 1.81 6.09
CA SER A 280 20.82 2.71 6.80
C SER A 280 22.30 2.43 6.49
N GLY A 281 22.63 1.22 6.01
CA GLY A 281 24.00 0.77 5.84
C GLY A 281 24.79 0.62 7.15
N SER A 282 24.13 0.70 8.31
CA SER A 282 24.77 0.57 9.61
C SER A 282 25.00 -0.90 9.96
N GLU A 283 26.26 -1.28 10.18
CA GLU A 283 26.64 -2.62 10.68
C GLU A 283 26.16 -2.84 12.13
N ASP A 284 25.89 -1.78 12.88
CA ASP A 284 25.42 -1.83 14.28
C ASP A 284 23.95 -2.24 14.41
N LEU A 285 23.14 -2.06 13.35
CA LEU A 285 21.72 -2.43 13.31
C LEU A 285 21.53 -3.89 12.93
N ASN A 286 22.08 -4.79 13.74
CA ASN A 286 21.86 -6.23 13.63
C ASN A 286 20.54 -6.67 14.27
N SER A 287 20.19 -7.95 14.12
CA SER A 287 18.96 -8.53 14.68
C SER A 287 18.78 -8.31 16.19
N ASN A 288 19.86 -8.34 16.98
CA ASN A 288 19.76 -8.14 18.43
C ASN A 288 19.39 -6.68 18.74
N THR A 289 19.98 -5.73 18.03
CA THR A 289 19.66 -4.30 18.16
C THR A 289 18.20 -4.03 17.81
N ILE A 290 17.70 -4.63 16.72
CA ILE A 290 16.30 -4.46 16.30
C ILE A 290 15.33 -5.06 17.33
N VAL A 291 15.60 -6.25 17.85
CA VAL A 291 14.80 -6.88 18.93
C VAL A 291 14.75 -5.98 20.15
N HIS A 292 15.88 -5.37 20.51
CA HIS A 292 15.95 -4.45 21.64
C HIS A 292 15.15 -3.16 21.39
N LEU A 293 15.27 -2.56 20.20
CA LEU A 293 14.51 -1.36 19.81
C LEU A 293 13.00 -1.59 19.81
N LEU A 294 12.56 -2.79 19.42
CA LEU A 294 11.15 -3.20 19.42
C LEU A 294 10.67 -3.71 20.80
N ASP A 295 11.57 -3.78 21.78
CA ASP A 295 11.36 -4.33 23.13
C ASP A 295 10.70 -5.73 23.09
N CYS A 296 11.24 -6.61 22.23
CA CYS A 296 10.79 -7.99 22.09
C CYS A 296 11.60 -8.93 23.00
N LYS A 297 10.92 -9.93 23.60
CA LYS A 297 11.57 -10.90 24.50
C LYS A 297 12.21 -12.08 23.76
N ASN A 298 11.79 -12.35 22.53
CA ASN A 298 12.23 -13.52 21.77
C ASN A 298 12.56 -13.15 20.31
N TYR A 299 13.70 -13.61 19.81
CA TYR A 299 14.16 -13.42 18.44
C TYR A 299 13.64 -14.48 17.44
N SER A 300 12.97 -15.53 17.92
CA SER A 300 12.57 -16.68 17.07
C SER A 300 11.62 -16.31 15.93
N PHE A 301 10.77 -15.30 16.13
CA PHE A 301 9.86 -14.82 15.09
C PHE A 301 10.59 -14.19 13.89
N LEU A 302 11.86 -13.80 14.09
CA LEU A 302 12.71 -13.19 13.07
C LEU A 302 13.21 -14.23 12.07
N THR A 303 13.40 -15.47 12.51
CA THR A 303 13.85 -16.57 11.66
C THR A 303 12.67 -17.26 11.00
N SER A 304 11.56 -17.40 11.71
CA SER A 304 10.32 -17.91 11.12
C SER A 304 9.10 -17.47 11.92
N VAL A 305 8.05 -17.06 11.20
CA VAL A 305 6.73 -16.78 11.76
C VAL A 305 6.07 -18.01 12.41
N ASP A 306 6.58 -19.22 12.12
CA ASP A 306 6.09 -20.47 12.71
C ASP A 306 6.69 -20.76 14.10
N ILE A 307 7.68 -19.97 14.58
CA ILE A 307 8.44 -20.29 15.79
C ILE A 307 8.23 -19.26 16.90
N GLY A 308 7.52 -19.69 17.94
CA GLY A 308 7.41 -18.95 19.20
C GLY A 308 6.61 -17.64 19.09
N MET A 309 6.52 -16.93 20.21
CA MET A 309 5.88 -15.62 20.28
C MET A 309 6.93 -14.54 20.60
N PRO A 310 6.88 -13.37 19.93
CA PRO A 310 7.91 -12.37 20.04
C PRO A 310 7.83 -11.55 21.35
N TYR A 311 6.61 -11.33 21.85
CA TYR A 311 6.32 -10.51 23.04
C TYR A 311 7.00 -9.13 22.98
N CYS A 312 6.64 -8.33 21.98
CA CYS A 312 7.17 -6.99 21.76
C CYS A 312 6.35 -5.91 22.50
N LYS A 313 6.91 -4.71 22.71
CA LYS A 313 6.18 -3.59 23.35
C LYS A 313 6.09 -2.31 22.52
N TYR A 314 6.40 -2.36 21.23
CA TYR A 314 6.13 -1.22 20.34
C TYR A 314 4.61 -0.96 20.20
N PRO A 315 4.18 0.28 19.87
CA PRO A 315 2.77 0.60 19.70
C PRO A 315 2.05 -0.32 18.68
N GLY A 316 1.05 -1.06 19.15
CA GLY A 316 0.30 -2.03 18.34
C GLY A 316 0.88 -3.44 18.32
N ALA A 317 1.89 -3.76 19.14
CA ALA A 317 2.45 -5.11 19.24
C ALA A 317 1.41 -6.19 19.61
N GLU A 318 0.33 -5.85 20.34
CA GLU A 318 -0.72 -6.83 20.65
C GLU A 318 -1.44 -7.32 19.37
N VAL A 319 -1.50 -6.49 18.33
CA VAL A 319 -2.07 -6.88 17.02
C VAL A 319 -1.17 -7.92 16.35
N LEU A 320 0.16 -7.75 16.39
CA LEU A 320 1.10 -8.75 15.90
C LEU A 320 0.92 -10.08 16.65
N GLU A 321 0.85 -10.03 17.98
CA GLU A 321 0.65 -11.24 18.79
C GLU A 321 -0.66 -11.96 18.47
N ALA A 322 -1.76 -11.21 18.32
CA ALA A 322 -3.04 -11.80 17.93
C ALA A 322 -2.94 -12.46 16.55
N VAL A 323 -2.35 -11.78 15.58
CA VAL A 323 -2.19 -12.31 14.21
C VAL A 323 -1.30 -13.55 14.18
N LEU A 324 -0.21 -13.59 14.96
CA LEU A 324 0.65 -14.78 15.09
C LEU A 324 -0.07 -15.95 15.77
N LYS A 325 -0.85 -15.69 16.84
CA LYS A 325 -1.69 -16.72 17.47
C LYS A 325 -2.68 -17.32 16.47
N PHE A 326 -3.33 -16.48 15.68
CA PHE A 326 -4.22 -16.93 14.61
C PHE A 326 -3.46 -17.71 13.53
N HIS A 327 -2.25 -17.27 13.16
CA HIS A 327 -1.40 -17.98 12.21
C HIS A 327 -1.07 -19.40 12.68
N HIS A 328 -0.57 -19.55 13.91
CA HIS A 328 -0.25 -20.84 14.50
C HIS A 328 -1.46 -21.76 14.58
N PHE A 329 -2.62 -21.22 15.01
CA PHE A 329 -3.88 -21.95 14.99
C PHE A 329 -4.25 -22.43 13.58
N LYS A 330 -4.23 -21.54 12.59
CA LYS A 330 -4.57 -21.86 11.20
C LYS A 330 -3.63 -22.91 10.62
N ARG A 331 -2.33 -22.82 10.91
CA ARG A 331 -1.33 -23.82 10.51
C ARG A 331 -1.56 -25.17 11.17
N ALA A 332 -1.86 -25.21 12.46
CA ALA A 332 -2.20 -26.45 13.16
C ALA A 332 -3.44 -27.12 12.56
N TYR A 333 -4.48 -26.33 12.27
CA TYR A 333 -5.69 -26.82 11.62
C TYR A 333 -5.44 -27.32 10.19
N GLN A 334 -4.62 -26.62 9.39
CA GLN A 334 -4.22 -27.08 8.05
C GLN A 334 -3.49 -28.42 8.11
N LYS A 335 -2.49 -28.56 9.01
CA LYS A 335 -1.78 -29.83 9.22
C LYS A 335 -2.72 -30.96 9.64
N PHE A 336 -3.70 -30.67 10.51
CA PHE A 336 -4.71 -31.64 10.90
C PHE A 336 -5.58 -32.06 9.71
N LYS A 337 -6.07 -31.11 8.90
CA LYS A 337 -6.88 -31.37 7.71
C LYS A 337 -6.13 -32.22 6.67
N GLU A 338 -4.83 -32.00 6.54
CA GLU A 338 -3.94 -32.72 5.61
C GLU A 338 -3.39 -34.04 6.20
N SER A 339 -3.72 -34.35 7.46
CA SER A 339 -3.24 -35.58 8.11
C SER A 339 -3.80 -36.83 7.42
N SER A 340 -3.05 -37.93 7.45
CA SER A 340 -3.47 -39.22 6.87
C SER A 340 -4.81 -39.69 7.43
N SER A 341 -5.07 -39.46 8.72
CA SER A 341 -6.34 -39.81 9.37
C SER A 341 -7.53 -39.07 8.75
N VAL A 342 -7.40 -37.78 8.46
CA VAL A 342 -8.48 -37.01 7.83
C VAL A 342 -8.57 -37.34 6.34
N ALA A 343 -7.44 -37.33 5.63
CA ALA A 343 -7.42 -37.57 4.18
C ALA A 343 -7.90 -38.97 3.79
N GLY A 344 -7.60 -40.00 4.59
CA GLY A 344 -7.95 -41.39 4.30
C GLY A 344 -9.34 -41.84 4.77
N TRP A 345 -9.93 -41.14 5.75
CA TRP A 345 -11.18 -41.57 6.39
C TRP A 345 -12.28 -40.50 6.43
N LEU A 346 -11.97 -39.24 6.09
CA LEU A 346 -12.94 -38.16 5.88
C LEU A 346 -12.70 -37.46 4.53
N GLY A 347 -12.11 -38.19 3.56
CA GLY A 347 -11.90 -37.69 2.21
C GLY A 347 -13.20 -37.66 1.40
N ASN A 348 -13.13 -37.09 0.19
CA ASN A 348 -14.29 -37.01 -0.71
C ASN A 348 -14.89 -38.39 -1.00
N TYR A 349 -14.04 -39.42 -1.23
CA TYR A 349 -14.50 -40.80 -1.43
C TYR A 349 -15.31 -41.32 -0.23
N ASN A 350 -14.83 -41.14 0.99
CA ASN A 350 -15.55 -41.59 2.18
C ASN A 350 -16.92 -40.90 2.31
N SER A 351 -16.97 -39.60 2.00
CA SER A 351 -18.20 -38.80 2.02
C SER A 351 -19.19 -39.23 0.94
N ASP A 352 -18.73 -39.45 -0.29
CA ASP A 352 -19.59 -39.77 -1.44
C ASP A 352 -20.25 -41.16 -1.30
N TYR A 353 -19.55 -42.10 -0.65
CA TYR A 353 -20.02 -43.48 -0.47
C TYR A 353 -20.48 -43.81 0.95
N ASN A 354 -20.53 -42.83 1.87
CA ASN A 354 -20.87 -43.03 3.29
C ASN A 354 -20.08 -44.19 3.94
N LEU A 355 -18.78 -44.27 3.65
CA LEU A 355 -17.93 -45.39 4.06
C LEU A 355 -16.67 -44.89 4.77
N SER A 356 -16.53 -45.22 6.06
CA SER A 356 -15.36 -44.86 6.86
C SER A 356 -15.17 -45.80 8.07
N SER A 357 -14.06 -45.62 8.79
CA SER A 357 -13.76 -46.32 10.05
C SER A 357 -14.29 -45.51 11.24
N PRO A 358 -15.29 -46.01 11.99
CA PRO A 358 -15.88 -45.28 13.11
C PRO A 358 -14.85 -44.83 14.15
N ALA A 359 -13.86 -45.67 14.48
CA ALA A 359 -12.84 -45.33 15.46
C ALA A 359 -11.95 -44.15 15.04
N ILE A 360 -11.67 -44.02 13.73
CA ILE A 360 -10.88 -42.89 13.20
C ILE A 360 -11.77 -41.64 13.15
N ILE A 361 -13.04 -41.79 12.79
CA ILE A 361 -14.01 -40.68 12.82
C ILE A 361 -14.17 -40.11 14.23
N ASP A 362 -14.27 -40.93 15.28
CA ASP A 362 -14.35 -40.46 16.67
C ASP A 362 -13.13 -39.62 17.08
N TRP A 363 -11.93 -40.05 16.68
CA TRP A 363 -10.71 -39.28 16.89
C TRP A 363 -10.72 -37.96 16.12
N VAL A 364 -11.16 -37.97 14.86
CA VAL A 364 -11.29 -36.76 14.02
C VAL A 364 -12.29 -35.78 14.65
N LEU A 365 -13.46 -36.26 15.09
CA LEU A 365 -14.48 -35.44 15.75
C LEU A 365 -13.97 -34.79 17.03
N THR A 366 -13.21 -35.52 17.84
CA THR A 366 -12.60 -34.99 19.08
C THR A 366 -11.66 -33.82 18.77
N ASN A 367 -10.75 -33.99 17.81
CA ASN A 367 -9.81 -32.93 17.42
C ASN A 367 -10.54 -31.73 16.80
N LEU A 368 -11.57 -31.96 15.99
CA LEU A 368 -12.40 -30.88 15.44
C LEU A 368 -13.09 -30.07 16.55
N ASN A 369 -13.60 -30.73 17.59
CA ASN A 369 -14.19 -30.06 18.75
C ASN A 369 -13.17 -29.23 19.53
N ASP A 370 -11.92 -29.67 19.62
CA ASP A 370 -10.84 -28.89 20.22
C ASP A 370 -10.55 -27.61 19.42
N PHE A 371 -10.46 -27.70 18.09
CA PHE A 371 -10.32 -26.54 17.21
C PHE A 371 -11.50 -25.56 17.32
N LEU A 372 -12.73 -26.08 17.39
CA LEU A 372 -13.93 -25.25 17.58
C LEU A 372 -13.91 -24.53 18.95
N SER A 373 -13.48 -25.22 19.99
CA SER A 373 -13.36 -24.67 21.34
C SER A 373 -12.29 -23.58 21.42
N GLU A 374 -11.13 -23.80 20.78
CA GLU A 374 -10.08 -22.79 20.60
C GLU A 374 -10.59 -21.54 19.86
N LEU A 375 -11.33 -21.70 18.77
CA LEU A 375 -11.95 -20.58 18.04
C LEU A 375 -12.94 -19.79 18.90
N ALA A 376 -13.77 -20.50 19.67
CA ALA A 376 -14.73 -19.86 20.58
C ALA A 376 -14.03 -19.07 21.68
N LYS A 377 -12.94 -19.62 22.27
CA LYS A 377 -12.07 -18.89 23.20
C LYS A 377 -11.47 -17.66 22.53
N TRP A 378 -10.99 -17.78 21.29
CA TRP A 378 -10.38 -16.67 20.57
C TRP A 378 -11.36 -15.52 20.34
N GLN A 379 -12.59 -15.83 19.92
CA GLN A 379 -13.68 -14.86 19.82
C GLN A 379 -14.00 -14.22 21.18
N GLY A 380 -14.02 -15.01 22.25
CA GLY A 380 -14.29 -14.54 23.62
C GLY A 380 -13.21 -13.66 24.21
N THR A 381 -11.94 -13.95 23.92
CA THR A 381 -10.77 -13.29 24.55
C THR A 381 -10.29 -12.08 23.77
N TYR A 382 -10.27 -12.12 22.44
CA TYR A 382 -9.67 -11.06 21.63
C TYR A 382 -10.72 -10.18 20.95
N ILE A 383 -11.79 -10.78 20.41
CA ILE A 383 -12.74 -10.06 19.56
C ILE A 383 -13.81 -9.35 20.41
N LYS A 384 -14.53 -10.11 21.25
CA LYS A 384 -15.64 -9.56 22.05
C LYS A 384 -15.20 -8.44 23.01
N PRO A 385 -14.05 -8.51 23.71
CA PRO A 385 -13.63 -7.44 24.61
C PRO A 385 -13.27 -6.16 23.86
N LEU A 386 -12.59 -6.26 22.71
CA LEU A 386 -12.26 -5.10 21.89
C LEU A 386 -13.52 -4.38 21.37
N TYR A 387 -14.52 -5.13 20.88
CA TYR A 387 -15.81 -4.55 20.50
C TYR A 387 -16.47 -3.80 21.66
N ARG A 388 -16.52 -4.41 22.85
CA ARG A 388 -17.10 -3.79 24.05
C ARG A 388 -16.37 -2.52 24.46
N ASP A 389 -15.04 -2.50 24.35
CA ASP A 389 -14.24 -1.32 24.70
C ASP A 389 -14.44 -0.19 23.70
N ILE A 390 -14.42 -0.49 22.40
CA ILE A 390 -14.72 0.48 21.33
C ILE A 390 -16.13 1.04 21.50
N ASP A 391 -17.14 0.20 21.74
CA ASP A 391 -18.52 0.64 21.97
C ASP A 391 -18.62 1.57 23.19
N LYS A 392 -17.91 1.23 24.27
CA LYS A 392 -17.84 2.07 25.47
C LYS A 392 -17.19 3.42 25.18
N MET A 393 -16.06 3.43 24.45
CA MET A 393 -15.36 4.65 24.05
C MET A 393 -16.23 5.52 23.14
N MET A 394 -16.90 4.94 22.14
CA MET A 394 -17.83 5.65 21.26
C MET A 394 -18.99 6.25 22.05
N ALA A 395 -19.57 5.51 23.00
CA ALA A 395 -20.64 6.02 23.85
C ALA A 395 -20.18 7.21 24.70
N ILE A 396 -18.99 7.13 25.29
CA ILE A 396 -18.39 8.24 26.05
C ILE A 396 -18.13 9.44 25.13
N ALA A 397 -17.51 9.22 23.97
CA ALA A 397 -17.19 10.27 23.00
C ALA A 397 -18.45 10.98 22.50
N ASN A 398 -19.50 10.24 22.11
CA ASN A 398 -20.78 10.80 21.68
C ASN A 398 -21.44 11.60 22.80
N ARG A 399 -21.44 11.07 24.04
CA ARG A 399 -21.98 11.79 25.19
C ARG A 399 -21.26 13.11 25.45
N LEU A 400 -19.92 13.13 25.36
CA LEU A 400 -19.13 14.34 25.56
C LEU A 400 -19.28 15.33 24.38
N PHE A 401 -19.44 14.83 23.16
CA PHE A 401 -19.58 15.65 21.95
C PHE A 401 -20.86 16.49 21.93
N ILE A 402 -21.96 15.95 22.47
CA ILE A 402 -23.26 16.66 22.51
C ILE A 402 -23.40 17.61 23.72
N MET A 403 -22.38 17.73 24.58
CA MET A 403 -22.43 18.66 25.71
C MET A 403 -22.24 20.09 25.24
N ASP A 404 -23.15 20.97 25.63
CA ASP A 404 -23.12 22.43 25.35
C ASP A 404 -22.97 23.27 26.64
N ASN A 405 -22.90 22.62 27.80
CA ASN A 405 -22.54 23.22 29.08
C ASN A 405 -21.57 22.30 29.83
N TRP A 406 -20.66 22.89 30.60
CA TRP A 406 -19.70 22.16 31.44
C TRP A 406 -19.85 22.55 32.91
N PRO A 407 -19.82 21.58 33.84
CA PRO A 407 -19.78 21.90 35.26
C PRO A 407 -18.48 22.65 35.59
N ARG A 408 -18.52 23.46 36.66
CA ARG A 408 -17.27 23.99 37.24
C ARG A 408 -16.36 22.81 37.60
N ARG A 409 -15.06 22.97 37.32
CA ARG A 409 -14.04 21.97 37.60
C ARG A 409 -14.13 21.55 39.08
N PRO A 410 -14.12 20.24 39.38
CA PRO A 410 -14.05 19.77 40.76
C PRO A 410 -12.88 20.36 41.53
#